data_AF-A0A6B8RNX9-F1
#
_entry.id   AF-A0A6B8RNX9-F1
#
_cell.length_a   1.000
_cell.length_b   1.000
_cell.length_c   1.000
_cell.angle_alpha   90.00
_cell.angle_beta   90.00
_cell.angle_gamma   90.00
#
_symmetry.space_group_name_H-M   'P 1'
#
loop_
_entity.id
_entity.type
_entity.pdbx_description
1 polymer ?
#
loop_
_entity_poly.entity_id
_entity_poly.type
_entity_poly.pdbx_seq_one_letter_code
_entity_poly.pdbx_strand_id
1 'polypeptide(L)'
;MLRSAKTNSLCERLGRACNLNKVEVKQLFLIINNCYPNFQYDDIKTEIWTDMLKGVSFETGQRNLRDHIAASRYSPTISDIVQQTSKEDREILLRNADLAFEQYVNEGGDPYKYVPGDGSGYKKLGG
;
A
#
# COMPACT_ATOMS: atom_id res chain seq x y z
N MET A 1 23.67 6.77 10.27
CA MET A 1 22.20 6.77 10.16
C MET A 1 21.81 5.80 9.04
N LEU A 2 21.38 4.60 9.39
CA LEU A 2 21.03 3.54 8.44
C LEU A 2 19.69 3.89 7.78
N ARG A 3 19.70 4.14 6.47
CA ARG A 3 18.48 4.32 5.68
C ARG A 3 17.81 2.96 5.56
N SER A 4 16.66 2.81 6.20
CA SER A 4 15.78 1.66 6.03
C SER A 4 15.31 1.62 4.58
N ALA A 5 15.87 0.70 3.80
CA ALA A 5 15.43 0.43 2.44
C ALA A 5 13.97 -0.04 2.51
N LYS A 6 13.08 0.66 1.79
CA LYS A 6 11.71 0.21 1.55
C LYS A 6 11.79 -1.14 0.84
N THR A 7 11.53 -2.22 1.56
CA THR A 7 11.43 -3.57 1.01
C THR A 7 10.13 -3.64 0.22
N ASN A 8 10.19 -3.27 -1.07
CA ASN A 8 9.18 -3.73 -2.01
C ASN A 8 9.36 -5.24 -2.13
N SER A 9 8.28 -6.00 -1.90
CA SER A 9 8.33 -7.46 -1.87
C SER A 9 8.91 -8.00 -3.17
N LEU A 10 9.65 -9.09 -3.09
CA LEU A 10 10.13 -9.83 -4.27
C LEU A 10 8.95 -10.27 -5.16
N CYS A 11 7.75 -10.40 -4.60
CA CYS A 11 6.53 -10.72 -5.32
C CYS A 11 6.02 -9.54 -6.17
N GLU A 12 6.07 -8.30 -5.66
CA GLU A 12 5.74 -7.08 -6.41
C GLU A 12 6.68 -6.87 -7.61
N ARG A 13 7.95 -7.28 -7.49
CA ARG A 13 8.96 -7.14 -8.54
C ARG A 13 8.92 -8.22 -9.62
N LEU A 14 8.31 -9.37 -9.35
CA LEU A 14 8.35 -10.55 -10.23
C LEU A 14 7.02 -10.83 -10.96
N GLY A 15 5.99 -10.00 -10.76
CA GLY A 15 4.70 -10.15 -11.47
C GLY A 15 4.02 -11.51 -11.27
N ARG A 16 4.38 -12.24 -10.19
CA ARG A 16 3.72 -13.50 -9.83
C ARG A 16 2.42 -13.19 -9.08
N ALA A 17 1.38 -13.96 -9.37
CA ALA A 17 0.15 -13.94 -8.58
C ALA A 17 0.48 -14.36 -7.14
N CYS A 18 0.63 -13.37 -6.26
CA CYS A 18 0.77 -13.59 -4.83
C CYS A 18 -0.62 -13.90 -4.31
N ASN A 19 -0.95 -15.18 -4.13
CA ASN A 19 -2.21 -15.55 -3.51
C ASN A 19 -1.94 -15.83 -2.03
N LEU A 20 -2.73 -15.18 -1.18
CA LEU A 20 -2.79 -15.51 0.24
C LEU A 20 -3.30 -16.94 0.41
N ASN A 21 -2.49 -17.78 1.03
CA ASN A 21 -2.87 -19.13 1.42
C ASN A 21 -3.62 -19.10 2.77
N LYS A 22 -4.39 -20.16 3.08
CA LYS A 22 -5.16 -20.26 4.34
C LYS A 22 -4.32 -19.98 5.60
N VAL A 23 -3.05 -20.40 5.60
CA VAL A 23 -2.11 -20.17 6.71
C VAL A 23 -1.84 -18.67 6.90
N GLU A 24 -1.61 -17.96 5.81
CA GLU A 24 -1.33 -16.52 5.81
C GLU A 24 -2.56 -15.71 6.20
N VAL A 25 -3.76 -16.13 5.76
CA VAL A 25 -5.03 -15.54 6.21
C VAL A 25 -5.22 -15.73 7.71
N LYS A 26 -4.92 -16.92 8.25
CA LYS A 26 -4.95 -17.15 9.70
C LYS A 26 -3.94 -16.26 10.44
N GLN A 27 -2.77 -15.99 9.87
CA GLN A 27 -1.83 -15.03 10.45
C GLN A 27 -2.39 -13.60 10.48
N LEU A 28 -3.07 -13.14 9.42
CA LEU A 28 -3.75 -11.84 9.42
C LEU A 28 -4.84 -11.79 10.50
N PHE A 29 -5.63 -12.87 10.65
CA PHE A 29 -6.64 -12.96 11.70
C PHE A 29 -6.07 -12.93 13.11
N LEU A 30 -4.91 -13.55 13.35
CA LEU A 30 -4.23 -13.45 14.63
C LEU A 30 -3.85 -12.00 14.95
N ILE A 31 -3.35 -11.24 13.97
CA ILE A 31 -3.05 -9.82 14.14
C ILE A 31 -4.34 -9.05 14.49
N ILE A 32 -5.42 -9.28 13.73
CA ILE A 32 -6.71 -8.62 13.99
C ILE A 32 -7.23 -8.95 15.39
N ASN A 33 -7.22 -10.22 15.80
CA ASN A 33 -7.70 -10.63 17.11
C ASN A 33 -6.89 -10.01 18.26
N ASN A 34 -5.59 -9.81 18.08
CA ASN A 34 -4.74 -9.14 19.08
C ASN A 34 -5.05 -7.64 19.21
N CYS A 35 -5.44 -6.98 18.11
CA CYS A 35 -5.78 -5.55 18.12
C CYS A 35 -7.26 -5.28 18.47
N TYR A 36 -8.13 -6.25 18.20
CA TYR A 36 -9.58 -6.14 18.35
C TYR A 36 -10.10 -7.35 19.17
N PRO A 37 -10.21 -7.23 20.50
CA PRO A 37 -10.54 -8.36 21.38
C PRO A 37 -11.88 -9.07 21.10
N ASN A 38 -12.81 -8.39 20.43
CA ASN A 38 -14.12 -8.95 20.06
C ASN A 38 -14.12 -9.65 18.70
N PHE A 39 -13.00 -9.64 17.98
CA PHE A 39 -12.91 -10.25 16.67
C PHE A 39 -12.82 -11.78 16.82
N GLN A 40 -13.81 -12.49 16.26
CA GLN A 40 -13.79 -13.95 16.21
C GLN A 40 -13.75 -14.42 14.76
N TYR A 41 -13.02 -15.49 14.53
CA TYR A 41 -12.95 -16.16 13.23
C TYR A 41 -13.02 -17.67 13.40
N ASP A 42 -13.63 -18.32 12.42
CA ASP A 42 -13.72 -19.76 12.31
C ASP A 42 -13.12 -20.21 10.97
N ASP A 43 -13.16 -21.51 10.70
CA ASP A 43 -12.63 -22.06 9.45
C ASP A 43 -13.44 -21.57 8.23
N ILE A 44 -14.76 -21.37 8.36
CA ILE A 44 -15.62 -20.86 7.27
C ILE A 44 -15.20 -19.44 6.87
N LYS A 45 -15.05 -18.54 7.85
CA LYS A 45 -14.57 -17.18 7.65
C LYS A 45 -13.17 -17.17 7.05
N THR A 46 -12.31 -18.11 7.47
CA THR A 46 -10.97 -18.28 6.87
C THR A 46 -11.05 -18.66 5.40
N GLU A 47 -11.93 -19.60 5.03
CA GLU A 47 -12.10 -19.99 3.63
C GLU A 47 -12.62 -18.84 2.78
N ILE A 48 -13.65 -18.13 3.26
CA ILE A 48 -14.20 -16.96 2.57
C ILE A 48 -13.13 -15.90 2.33
N TRP A 49 -12.33 -15.57 3.36
CA TRP A 49 -11.27 -14.57 3.22
C TRP A 49 -10.14 -15.03 2.30
N THR A 50 -9.81 -16.33 2.31
CA THR A 50 -8.83 -16.90 1.38
C THR A 50 -9.30 -16.76 -0.07
N ASP A 51 -10.60 -16.98 -0.33
CA ASP A 51 -11.18 -16.82 -1.66
C ASP A 51 -11.24 -15.34 -2.10
N MET A 52 -11.61 -14.45 -1.18
CA MET A 52 -11.80 -13.03 -1.47
C MET A 52 -10.50 -12.23 -1.54
N LEU A 53 -9.42 -12.71 -0.92
CA LEU A 53 -8.08 -12.09 -0.96
C LEU A 53 -7.20 -12.65 -2.08
N LYS A 54 -7.80 -13.30 -3.10
CA LYS A 54 -7.08 -13.75 -4.30
C LYS A 54 -6.41 -12.56 -4.99
N GLY A 55 -5.12 -12.71 -5.32
CA GLY A 55 -4.31 -11.67 -5.95
C GLY A 55 -3.69 -10.65 -4.98
N VAL A 56 -3.98 -10.72 -3.68
CA VAL A 56 -3.31 -9.90 -2.66
C VAL A 56 -2.14 -10.68 -2.07
N SER A 57 -0.94 -10.08 -2.09
CA SER A 57 0.22 -10.67 -1.43
C SER A 57 0.11 -10.57 0.08
N PHE A 58 0.72 -11.52 0.82
CA PHE A 58 0.73 -11.44 2.27
C PHE A 58 1.32 -10.14 2.80
N GLU A 59 2.43 -9.66 2.21
CA GLU A 59 3.04 -8.39 2.61
C GLU A 59 2.10 -7.21 2.37
N THR A 60 1.40 -7.18 1.24
CA THR A 60 0.41 -6.14 0.93
C THR A 60 -0.75 -6.20 1.92
N GLY A 61 -1.33 -7.38 2.15
CA GLY A 61 -2.43 -7.56 3.11
C GLY A 61 -2.02 -7.17 4.53
N GLN A 62 -0.80 -7.49 4.94
CA GLN A 62 -0.27 -7.12 6.25
C GLN A 62 -0.04 -5.61 6.37
N ARG A 63 0.50 -4.95 5.33
CA ARG A 63 0.65 -3.49 5.30
C ARG A 63 -0.71 -2.81 5.44
N ASN A 64 -1.66 -3.19 4.58
CA ASN A 64 -2.99 -2.57 4.56
C ASN A 64 -3.72 -2.76 5.90
N LEU A 65 -3.58 -3.94 6.49
CA LEU A 65 -4.10 -4.22 7.82
C LEU A 65 -3.50 -3.32 8.90
N ARG A 66 -2.17 -3.11 8.89
CA ARG A 66 -1.51 -2.22 9.87
C ARG A 66 -1.96 -0.77 9.71
N ASP A 67 -2.09 -0.31 8.47
CA ASP A 67 -2.54 1.05 8.17
C ASP A 67 -3.99 1.25 8.65
N HIS A 68 -4.86 0.25 8.46
CA HIS A 68 -6.22 0.27 9.01
C HIS A 68 -6.23 0.29 10.54
N ILE A 69 -5.41 -0.54 11.19
CA ILE A 69 -5.30 -0.58 12.66
C ILE A 69 -4.87 0.78 13.22
N ALA A 70 -3.99 1.48 12.54
CA ALA A 70 -3.54 2.81 12.95
C ALA A 70 -4.64 3.87 12.77
N ALA A 71 -5.48 3.76 11.73
CA ALA A 71 -6.48 4.74 11.38
C ALA A 71 -7.86 4.51 12.02
N SER A 72 -8.20 3.26 12.35
CA SER A 72 -9.57 2.86 12.72
C SER A 72 -9.64 2.06 14.00
N ARG A 73 -10.55 2.49 14.88
CA ARG A 73 -10.93 1.76 16.10
C ARG A 73 -11.81 0.53 15.83
N TYR A 74 -12.33 0.38 14.62
CA TYR A 74 -13.23 -0.70 14.26
C TYR A 74 -12.49 -1.82 13.54
N SER A 75 -12.88 -3.06 13.78
CA SER A 75 -12.28 -4.23 13.14
C SER A 75 -12.34 -4.11 11.61
N PRO A 76 -11.25 -4.44 10.89
CA PRO A 76 -11.22 -4.38 9.45
C PRO A 76 -12.16 -5.40 8.83
N THR A 77 -12.67 -5.03 7.67
CA THR A 77 -13.38 -5.89 6.74
C THR A 77 -12.44 -6.35 5.62
N ILE A 78 -12.92 -7.26 4.77
CA ILE A 78 -12.12 -7.76 3.64
C ILE A 78 -11.74 -6.61 2.70
N SER A 79 -12.65 -5.66 2.43
CA SER A 79 -12.39 -4.55 1.52
C SER A 79 -11.25 -3.65 1.99
N ASP A 80 -11.12 -3.47 3.30
CA ASP A 80 -10.07 -2.65 3.91
C ASP A 80 -8.67 -3.26 3.71
N ILE A 81 -8.60 -4.56 3.46
CA ILE A 81 -7.36 -5.29 3.19
C ILE A 81 -7.11 -5.43 1.69
N VAL A 82 -8.16 -5.58 0.88
CA VAL A 82 -8.06 -5.65 -0.59
C VAL A 82 -7.63 -4.30 -1.18
N GLN A 83 -8.17 -3.20 -0.68
CA GLN A 83 -7.84 -1.86 -1.16
C GLN A 83 -6.67 -1.26 -0.38
N GLN A 84 -5.55 -1.02 -1.05
CA GLN A 84 -4.64 0.09 -0.74
C GLN A 84 -3.54 0.29 -1.82
N THR A 85 -4.00 0.41 -3.05
CA THR A 85 -3.38 1.25 -4.09
C THR A 85 -4.49 1.59 -5.05
N SER A 86 -5.39 2.49 -4.64
CA SER A 86 -6.34 3.02 -5.62
C SER A 86 -5.51 3.68 -6.73
N LYS A 87 -5.87 3.46 -7.99
CA LYS A 87 -5.30 4.25 -9.10
C LYS A 87 -5.47 5.75 -8.84
N GLU A 88 -6.50 6.12 -8.09
CA GLU A 88 -6.80 7.48 -7.64
C GLU A 88 -5.68 8.07 -6.79
N ASP A 89 -5.06 7.32 -5.87
CA ASP A 89 -3.92 7.81 -5.09
C ASP A 89 -2.74 8.19 -6.00
N ARG A 90 -2.51 7.41 -7.06
CA ARG A 90 -1.44 7.69 -8.04
C ARG A 90 -1.76 8.93 -8.88
N GLU A 91 -2.99 9.07 -9.34
CA GLU A 91 -3.41 10.23 -10.14
C GLU A 91 -3.39 11.51 -9.30
N ILE A 92 -3.86 11.45 -8.05
CA ILE A 92 -3.80 12.56 -7.09
C ILE A 92 -2.34 12.95 -6.82
N LEU A 93 -1.45 11.98 -6.60
CA LEU A 93 -0.03 12.24 -6.37
C LEU A 93 0.65 12.88 -7.60
N LEU A 94 0.36 12.39 -8.80
CA LEU A 94 0.90 12.95 -10.04
C LEU A 94 0.39 14.39 -10.25
N ARG A 95 -0.92 14.60 -10.09
CA ARG A 95 -1.54 15.92 -10.21
C ARG A 95 -0.97 16.92 -9.19
N ASN A 96 -0.79 16.50 -7.94
CA ASN A 96 -0.19 17.35 -6.91
C ASN A 96 1.27 17.68 -7.23
N ALA A 97 2.02 16.74 -7.82
CA ALA A 97 3.39 16.98 -8.26
C ALA A 97 3.45 17.98 -9.44
N ASP A 98 2.52 17.90 -10.39
CA ASP A 98 2.44 18.85 -11.51
C ASP A 98 2.10 20.26 -11.04
N LEU A 99 1.11 20.41 -10.16
CA LEU A 99 0.75 21.70 -9.57
C LEU A 99 1.90 22.33 -8.79
N ALA A 100 2.63 21.53 -8.02
CA ALA A 100 3.80 21.99 -7.27
C ALA A 100 4.94 22.44 -8.21
N PHE A 101 5.12 21.76 -9.35
CA PHE A 101 6.10 22.15 -10.36
C PHE A 101 5.73 23.46 -11.05
N GLU A 102 4.47 23.62 -11.49
CA GLU A 102 3.97 24.86 -12.07
C GLU A 102 4.13 26.04 -11.12
N GLN A 103 3.80 25.85 -9.85
CA GLN A 103 3.98 26.88 -8.83
C GLN A 103 5.44 27.28 -8.67
N TYR A 104 6.38 26.32 -8.60
CA TYR A 104 7.81 26.59 -8.52
C TYR A 104 8.32 27.40 -9.73
N VAL A 105 7.86 27.06 -10.95
CA VAL A 105 8.22 27.81 -12.16
C VAL A 105 7.65 29.23 -12.13
N ASN A 106 6.39 29.41 -11.70
CA ASN A 106 5.76 30.72 -11.55
C ASN A 106 6.44 31.60 -10.50
N GLU A 107 7.02 31.01 -9.46
CA GLU A 107 7.82 31.69 -8.43
C GLU A 107 9.24 32.05 -8.91
N GLY A 108 9.58 31.77 -10.18
CA GLY A 108 10.87 32.09 -10.79
C GLY A 108 11.91 30.97 -10.67
N GLY A 109 11.48 29.75 -10.31
CA GLY A 109 12.32 28.57 -10.28
C GLY A 109 12.71 28.09 -11.68
N ASP A 110 13.95 27.63 -11.86
CA ASP A 110 14.44 27.10 -13.14
C ASP A 110 13.81 25.73 -13.46
N PRO A 111 12.99 25.60 -14.53
CA PRO A 111 12.32 24.36 -14.90
C PRO A 111 13.29 23.26 -15.35
N TYR A 112 14.48 23.61 -15.85
CA TYR A 112 15.46 22.63 -16.32
C TYR A 112 16.27 21.98 -15.21
N LYS A 113 16.07 22.44 -13.97
CA LYS A 113 16.67 21.84 -12.78
C LYS A 113 16.06 20.47 -12.42
N TYR A 114 14.88 20.15 -12.96
CA TYR A 114 14.17 18.90 -12.70
C TYR A 114 13.70 18.25 -14.00
N VAL A 115 13.76 16.92 -14.09
CA VAL A 115 13.27 16.14 -15.24
C VAL A 115 12.12 15.23 -14.81
N PRO A 116 11.13 14.96 -15.68
CA PRO A 116 10.08 13.98 -15.40
C PRO A 116 10.70 12.59 -15.18
N GLY A 117 10.41 11.95 -14.05
CA GLY A 117 10.80 10.58 -13.76
C GLY A 117 9.79 9.58 -14.32
N ASP A 118 10.24 8.35 -14.56
CA ASP A 118 9.45 7.26 -15.14
C ASP A 118 8.38 6.73 -14.15
N GLY A 119 7.34 7.54 -13.94
CA GLY A 119 6.18 7.19 -13.11
C GLY A 119 6.29 7.54 -11.61
N SER A 120 7.27 8.35 -11.20
CA SER A 120 7.50 8.73 -9.78
C SER A 120 7.51 10.25 -9.50
N GLY A 121 7.12 11.09 -10.47
CA GLY A 121 7.18 12.56 -10.37
C GLY A 121 8.50 13.14 -10.88
N TYR A 122 8.80 14.41 -10.57
CA TYR A 122 9.99 15.11 -11.05
C TYR A 122 11.25 14.78 -10.23
N LYS A 123 12.38 14.57 -10.91
CA LYS A 123 13.69 14.28 -10.32
C LYS A 123 14.64 15.45 -10.54
N LYS A 124 15.31 15.90 -9.48
CA LYS A 124 16.35 16.94 -9.56
C LYS A 124 17.55 16.44 -10.36
N LEU A 125 17.98 17.22 -11.35
CA LEU A 125 19.27 17.01 -12.02
C LEU A 125 20.39 17.54 -11.12
N GLY A 126 21.29 16.64 -10.70
CA GLY A 126 22.61 16.99 -10.16
C GLY A 126 22.64 17.68 -8.79
N GLY A 127 23.13 16.92 -7.81
CA GLY A 127 23.92 17.38 -6.68
C GLY A 127 24.97 16.30 -6.43
#